data_AF-A0A7S6RHI8-F1
#
_entry.id   AF-A0A7S6RHI8-F1
#
_cell.length_a   1.000
_cell.length_b   1.000
_cell.length_c   1.000
_cell.angle_alpha   90.00
_cell.angle_beta   90.00
_cell.angle_gamma   90.00
#
_symmetry.space_group_name_H-M   'P 1'
#
loop_
_entity.id
_entity.type
_entity.pdbx_description
1 polymer ?
#
loop_
_entity_poly.entity_id
_entity_poly.type
_entity_poly.pdbx_seq_one_letter_code
_entity_poly.pdbx_strand_id
1 'polypeptide(L)'
;MGENNWEFAVKKDDKFIKLHKHPETPIVRHVKVKGNASPFDGNWVYWSSRMANHPEANKRIATLLKRQKGKCPECGHYFREGDVMEVDHILPLSKGGKDEYKNLQLLHRHCHDKKTTSDGSLTGIHDKNHITEEPYEVKVSRTVLKTSRSGD
;
A
#
# COMPACT_ATOMS: atom_id res chain seq x y z
N MET A 1 -23.64 36.15 -21.09
CA MET A 1 -22.94 35.17 -20.22
C MET A 1 -23.79 33.91 -20.21
N GLY A 2 -23.24 32.73 -20.47
CA GLY A 2 -24.03 31.49 -20.55
C GLY A 2 -24.31 30.93 -19.16
N GLU A 3 -25.59 30.75 -18.81
CA GLU A 3 -26.05 30.46 -17.44
C GLU A 3 -25.99 28.97 -17.04
N ASN A 4 -25.25 28.12 -17.76
CA ASN A 4 -25.10 26.69 -17.43
C ASN A 4 -26.43 25.91 -17.28
N ASN A 5 -27.41 26.17 -18.14
CA ASN A 5 -28.77 25.61 -18.05
C ASN A 5 -28.92 24.13 -18.44
N TRP A 6 -27.84 23.43 -18.80
CA TRP A 6 -27.86 22.02 -19.19
C TRP A 6 -26.73 21.25 -18.46
N GLU A 7 -27.10 20.22 -17.71
CA GLU A 7 -26.16 19.37 -16.96
C GLU A 7 -26.42 17.89 -17.23
N PHE A 8 -25.36 17.12 -17.45
CA PHE A 8 -25.44 15.66 -17.54
C PHE A 8 -25.54 15.08 -16.13
N ALA A 9 -26.64 14.39 -15.83
CA ALA A 9 -26.86 13.73 -14.54
C ALA A 9 -27.60 12.39 -14.71
N VAL A 10 -27.31 11.44 -13.81
CA VAL A 10 -27.98 10.16 -13.70
C VAL A 10 -28.69 10.08 -12.34
N LYS A 11 -29.95 9.67 -12.31
CA LYS A 11 -30.70 9.47 -11.05
C LYS A 11 -30.42 8.07 -10.49
N LYS A 12 -29.98 7.99 -9.23
CA LYS A 12 -29.78 6.74 -8.48
C LYS A 12 -30.24 6.94 -7.04
N ASP A 13 -31.17 6.11 -6.57
CA ASP A 13 -31.68 6.11 -5.17
C ASP A 13 -32.03 7.51 -4.65
N ASP A 14 -32.83 8.26 -5.44
CA ASP A 14 -33.23 9.66 -5.22
C ASP A 14 -32.11 10.71 -5.16
N LYS A 15 -30.88 10.35 -5.50
CA LYS A 15 -29.77 11.29 -5.71
C LYS A 15 -29.46 11.44 -7.20
N PHE A 16 -29.17 12.67 -7.62
CA PHE A 16 -28.60 12.95 -8.94
C PHE A 16 -27.09 12.91 -8.85
N ILE A 17 -26.47 11.99 -9.56
CA ILE A 17 -25.02 11.96 -9.77
C ILE A 17 -24.76 12.77 -11.04
N LYS A 18 -24.20 13.98 -10.89
CA LYS A 18 -23.87 14.88 -12.00
C LYS A 18 -22.41 14.71 -12.44
N LEU A 19 -22.14 14.95 -13.72
CA LEU A 19 -20.78 15.03 -14.22
C LEU A 19 -20.07 16.27 -13.64
N HIS A 20 -18.91 16.08 -13.00
CA HIS A 20 -18.12 17.19 -12.48
C HIS A 20 -17.60 18.07 -13.61
N LYS A 21 -17.80 19.38 -13.47
CA LYS A 21 -17.25 20.35 -14.43
C LYS A 21 -15.77 20.58 -14.11
N HIS A 22 -14.98 20.92 -15.12
CA HIS A 22 -13.55 21.21 -14.94
C HIS A 22 -13.26 22.22 -13.80
N PRO A 23 -14.01 23.33 -13.64
CA PRO A 23 -13.79 24.29 -12.54
C PRO A 23 -14.12 23.75 -11.13
N GLU A 24 -14.88 22.66 -11.03
CA GLU A 24 -15.21 22.02 -9.75
C GLU A 24 -14.04 21.17 -9.21
N THR A 25 -13.01 20.89 -10.03
CA THR A 25 -11.81 20.16 -9.59
C THR A 25 -10.75 21.15 -9.12
N PRO A 26 -10.50 21.28 -7.81
CA PRO A 26 -9.52 22.23 -7.30
C PRO A 26 -8.10 21.83 -7.72
N ILE A 27 -7.28 22.83 -8.07
CA ILE A 27 -5.85 22.62 -8.33
C ILE A 27 -5.13 22.43 -7.00
N VAL A 28 -4.91 21.18 -6.59
CA VAL A 28 -4.10 20.84 -5.41
C VAL A 28 -2.62 20.81 -5.81
N ARG A 29 -1.83 21.77 -5.30
CA ARG A 29 -0.39 21.81 -5.58
C ARG A 29 0.38 20.87 -4.65
N HIS A 30 1.12 19.93 -5.21
CA HIS A 30 2.00 19.05 -4.45
C HIS A 30 3.37 19.70 -4.19
N VAL A 31 3.99 19.35 -3.06
CA VAL A 31 5.32 19.82 -2.69
C VAL A 31 6.37 19.04 -3.50
N LYS A 32 7.19 19.75 -4.29
CA LYS A 32 8.27 19.15 -5.06
C LYS A 32 9.29 18.42 -4.17
N VAL A 33 9.91 17.37 -4.70
CA VAL A 33 11.08 16.74 -4.08
C VAL A 33 12.21 17.78 -3.97
N LYS A 34 12.97 17.75 -2.87
CA LYS A 34 14.00 18.77 -2.59
C LYS A 34 15.27 18.49 -3.41
N GLY A 35 15.58 19.36 -4.37
CA GLY A 35 16.86 19.33 -5.10
C GLY A 35 17.15 17.96 -5.72
N ASN A 36 18.33 17.41 -5.42
CA ASN A 36 18.78 16.09 -5.89
C ASN A 36 18.40 14.95 -4.93
N ALA A 37 17.42 15.15 -4.04
CA ALA A 37 17.00 14.10 -3.12
C ALA A 37 16.46 12.90 -3.90
N SER A 38 16.88 11.70 -3.50
CA SER A 38 16.49 10.42 -4.08
C SER A 38 16.05 9.47 -2.96
N PRO A 39 15.05 8.60 -3.13
CA PRO A 39 14.68 7.60 -2.12
C PRO A 39 15.86 6.74 -1.62
N PHE A 40 16.94 6.69 -2.40
CA PHE A 40 18.16 5.92 -2.13
C PHE A 40 19.35 6.78 -1.66
N ASP A 41 19.16 8.08 -1.39
CA ASP A 41 20.23 8.99 -0.95
C ASP A 41 20.61 8.86 0.54
N GLY A 42 19.97 7.94 1.28
CA GLY A 42 20.20 7.72 2.71
C GLY A 42 19.52 8.73 3.62
N ASN A 43 18.76 9.69 3.08
CA ASN A 43 18.00 10.67 3.86
C ASN A 43 16.66 10.10 4.34
N TRP A 44 16.72 9.06 5.16
CA TRP A 44 15.56 8.35 5.66
C TRP A 44 14.58 9.24 6.44
N VAL A 45 15.09 10.27 7.11
CA VAL A 45 14.25 11.23 7.86
C VAL A 45 13.38 12.06 6.91
N TYR A 46 13.94 12.53 5.81
CA TYR A 46 13.19 13.26 4.78
C TYR A 46 12.11 12.36 4.16
N TRP A 47 12.49 11.16 3.72
CA TRP A 47 11.57 10.26 3.02
C TRP A 47 10.47 9.71 3.94
N SER A 48 10.78 9.32 5.17
CA SER A 48 9.76 8.92 6.15
C SER A 48 8.79 10.05 6.49
N SER A 49 9.27 11.29 6.61
CA SER A 49 8.42 12.46 6.84
C SER A 49 7.54 12.77 5.64
N ARG A 50 8.05 12.61 4.42
CA ARG A 50 7.30 12.77 3.17
C ARG A 50 6.20 11.71 3.06
N MET A 51 6.51 10.45 3.31
CA MET A 51 5.54 9.35 3.35
C MET A 51 4.43 9.60 4.38
N ALA A 52 4.78 10.05 5.60
CA ALA A 52 3.80 10.34 6.64
C ALA A 52 2.87 11.52 6.32
N ASN A 53 3.27 12.42 5.42
CA ASN A 53 2.47 13.59 5.02
C ASN A 53 1.88 13.43 3.62
N HIS A 54 2.00 12.25 2.99
CA HIS A 54 1.42 11.99 1.68
C HIS A 54 -0.11 12.05 1.77
N PRO A 55 -0.82 12.70 0.82
CA PRO A 55 -2.28 12.82 0.88
C PRO A 55 -3.01 11.48 0.94
N GLU A 56 -2.46 10.45 0.32
CA GLU A 56 -3.02 9.10 0.28
C GLU A 56 -2.57 8.22 1.47
N ALA A 57 -1.71 8.74 2.36
CA ALA A 57 -1.28 7.99 3.52
C ALA A 57 -2.43 7.82 4.51
N ASN A 58 -2.66 6.58 4.94
CA ASN A 58 -3.60 6.31 6.02
C ASN A 58 -3.14 7.05 7.30
N LYS A 59 -4.04 7.83 7.92
CA LYS A 59 -3.77 8.59 9.15
C LYS A 59 -3.15 7.74 10.26
N ARG A 60 -3.59 6.49 10.41
CA ARG A 60 -3.08 5.54 11.40
C ARG A 60 -1.61 5.19 11.12
N ILE A 61 -1.29 4.87 9.87
CA ILE A 61 0.08 4.59 9.41
C ILE A 61 0.96 5.83 9.57
N ALA A 62 0.51 7.00 9.11
CA ALA A 62 1.25 8.26 9.22
C ALA A 62 1.61 8.60 10.68
N THR A 63 0.67 8.39 11.60
CA THR A 63 0.87 8.62 13.04
C THR A 63 1.93 7.68 13.61
N LEU A 64 1.85 6.39 13.27
CA LEU A 64 2.82 5.38 13.72
C LEU A 64 4.21 5.62 13.12
N LEU A 65 4.29 5.99 11.84
CA LEU A 65 5.54 6.28 11.15
C LEU A 65 6.28 7.46 11.81
N LYS A 66 5.56 8.52 12.16
CA LYS A 66 6.10 9.66 12.92
C LYS A 66 6.59 9.22 14.30
N ARG A 67 5.79 8.46 15.04
CA ARG A 67 6.13 8.03 16.41
C ARG A 67 7.34 7.09 16.43
N GLN A 68 7.46 6.20 15.46
CA GLN A 68 8.55 5.25 15.32
C GLN A 68 9.78 5.82 14.61
N LYS A 69 9.76 7.13 14.26
CA LYS A 69 10.85 7.80 13.52
C LYS A 69 11.21 7.07 12.22
N GLY A 70 10.19 6.52 11.56
CA GLY A 70 10.33 5.77 10.32
C GLY A 70 11.00 4.40 10.44
N LYS A 71 11.19 3.85 11.65
CA LYS A 71 11.84 2.54 11.85
C LYS A 71 10.84 1.45 12.21
N CYS A 72 11.08 0.25 11.69
CA CYS A 72 10.40 -0.97 12.13
C CYS A 72 10.96 -1.41 13.50
N PRO A 73 10.13 -1.59 14.55
CA PRO A 73 10.57 -2.06 15.86
C PRO A 73 11.17 -3.47 15.86
N GLU A 74 10.75 -4.33 14.93
CA GLU A 74 11.21 -5.73 14.85
C GLU A 74 12.61 -5.87 14.23
N CYS A 75 12.87 -5.21 13.09
CA CYS A 75 14.17 -5.32 12.39
C CYS A 75 15.08 -4.10 12.55
N GLY A 76 14.58 -2.99 13.10
CA GLY A 76 15.34 -1.74 13.29
C GLY A 76 15.62 -0.94 12.01
N HIS A 77 15.27 -1.47 10.83
CA HIS A 77 15.45 -0.79 9.55
C HIS A 77 14.37 0.27 9.29
N TYR A 78 14.70 1.23 8.43
CA TYR A 78 13.78 2.26 7.98
C TYR A 78 12.81 1.72 6.94
N PHE A 79 11.56 2.17 7.02
CA PHE A 79 10.57 2.00 5.96
C PHE A 79 10.97 2.82 4.73
N ARG A 80 10.81 2.21 3.56
CA ARG A 80 11.10 2.77 2.24
C ARG A 80 9.83 2.85 1.41
N GLU A 81 9.93 3.65 0.35
CA GLU A 81 8.92 3.66 -0.69
C GLU A 81 8.85 2.26 -1.36
N GLY A 82 7.65 1.69 -1.43
CA GLY A 82 7.42 0.33 -1.92
C GLY A 82 7.36 -0.75 -0.84
N ASP A 83 7.75 -0.47 0.41
CA ASP A 83 7.60 -1.44 1.49
C ASP A 83 6.13 -1.69 1.81
N VAL A 84 5.77 -2.96 1.98
CA VAL A 84 4.46 -3.34 2.51
C VAL A 84 4.48 -3.20 4.03
N MET A 85 3.74 -2.20 4.52
CA MET A 85 3.66 -1.84 5.93
C MET A 85 2.33 -2.28 6.53
N GLU A 86 2.38 -2.92 7.68
CA GLU A 86 1.21 -3.44 8.37
C GLU A 86 1.16 -2.92 9.81
N VAL A 87 -0.06 -2.65 10.28
CA VAL A 87 -0.30 -2.21 11.65
C VAL A 87 -0.56 -3.44 12.52
N ASP A 88 0.25 -3.58 13.57
CA ASP A 88 0.25 -4.71 14.48
C ASP A 88 0.04 -4.24 15.93
N HIS A 89 -0.44 -5.14 16.79
CA HIS A 89 -0.56 -4.91 18.23
C HIS A 89 0.67 -5.46 18.97
N ILE A 90 1.37 -4.61 19.72
CA ILE A 90 2.55 -4.98 20.53
C ILE A 90 2.20 -6.14 21.47
N LEU A 91 1.14 -5.99 22.26
CA LEU A 91 0.45 -7.09 22.93
C LEU A 91 -0.73 -7.53 22.06
N PRO A 92 -0.76 -8.77 21.55
CA PRO A 92 -1.86 -9.27 20.75
C PRO A 92 -3.21 -9.16 21.47
N LEU A 93 -4.29 -8.92 20.70
CA LEU A 93 -5.65 -8.88 21.24
C LEU A 93 -6.02 -10.19 21.96
N SER A 94 -5.59 -11.34 21.42
CA SER A 94 -5.79 -12.67 22.02
C SER A 94 -5.13 -12.83 23.40
N LYS A 95 -4.13 -11.99 23.71
CA LYS A 95 -3.42 -11.96 25.00
C LYS A 95 -3.84 -10.77 25.88
N GLY A 96 -5.01 -10.18 25.62
CA GLY A 96 -5.56 -9.06 26.39
C GLY A 96 -5.05 -7.68 25.95
N GLY A 97 -4.41 -7.58 24.79
CA GLY A 97 -4.08 -6.31 24.15
C GLY A 97 -5.32 -5.48 23.81
N LYS A 98 -5.15 -4.16 23.74
CA LYS A 98 -6.20 -3.21 23.36
C LYS A 98 -5.88 -2.53 22.03
N ASP A 99 -6.91 -2.15 21.27
CA ASP A 99 -6.75 -1.36 20.04
C ASP A 99 -6.56 0.13 20.36
N GLU A 100 -5.42 0.47 20.95
CA GLU A 100 -5.08 1.83 21.36
C GLU A 100 -3.68 2.18 20.85
N TYR A 101 -3.46 3.44 20.46
CA TYR A 101 -2.20 3.83 19.81
C TYR A 101 -0.96 3.37 20.59
N LYS A 102 -0.95 3.43 21.93
CA LYS A 102 0.19 2.96 22.74
C LYS A 102 0.51 1.46 22.60
N ASN A 103 -0.47 0.65 22.20
CA ASN A 103 -0.31 -0.78 21.91
C ASN A 103 -0.16 -1.07 20.40
N LEU A 104 -0.22 -0.07 19.53
CA LEU A 104 -0.04 -0.27 18.09
C LEU A 104 1.40 -0.07 17.67
N GLN A 105 1.83 -0.77 16.63
CA GLN A 105 3.10 -0.53 15.96
C GLN A 105 2.95 -0.78 14.47
N LEU A 106 3.83 -0.17 13.68
CA LEU A 106 3.95 -0.39 12.25
C LEU A 106 5.15 -1.31 12.00
N LEU A 107 4.93 -2.38 11.23
CA LEU A 107 5.94 -3.38 10.88
C LEU A 107 6.02 -3.55 9.37
N HIS A 108 7.16 -4.04 8.86
CA HIS A 108 7.19 -4.62 7.51
C HIS A 108 6.36 -5.91 7.52
N ARG A 109 5.74 -6.29 6.40
CA ARG A 109 4.99 -7.56 6.27
C ARG A 109 5.77 -8.77 6.80
N HIS A 110 6.99 -8.97 6.32
CA HIS A 110 7.83 -10.09 6.77
C HIS A 110 8.24 -10.01 8.27
N CYS A 111 8.24 -8.82 8.86
CA CYS A 111 8.48 -8.63 10.29
C CYS A 111 7.24 -8.98 11.10
N HIS A 112 6.06 -8.62 10.59
CA HIS A 112 4.79 -8.99 11.19
C HIS A 112 4.62 -10.51 11.23
N ASP A 113 4.87 -11.20 10.11
CA ASP A 113 4.81 -12.68 10.05
C ASP A 113 5.71 -13.36 11.10
N LYS A 114 6.94 -12.84 11.26
CA LYS A 114 7.89 -13.31 12.29
C LYS A 114 7.34 -13.10 13.70
N LYS A 115 6.82 -11.92 13.98
CA LYS A 115 6.23 -11.58 15.28
C LYS A 115 5.02 -12.49 15.57
N THR A 116 4.09 -12.64 14.64
CA THR A 116 2.90 -13.51 14.78
C THR A 116 3.28 -14.94 15.09
N THR A 117 4.34 -15.45 14.45
CA THR A 117 4.89 -16.78 14.74
C THR A 117 5.47 -16.86 16.15
N SER A 118 6.20 -15.83 16.59
CA SER A 118 6.84 -15.79 17.91
C SER A 118 5.85 -15.58 19.06
N ASP A 119 4.82 -14.75 18.88
CA ASP A 119 3.85 -14.42 19.92
C ASP A 119 2.62 -15.34 19.93
N GLY A 120 2.52 -16.27 18.98
CA GLY A 120 1.46 -17.27 18.91
C GLY A 120 0.08 -16.68 18.61
N SER A 121 0.01 -15.48 18.02
CA SER A 121 -1.25 -14.80 17.66
C SER A 121 -1.91 -15.33 16.39
N LEU A 122 -1.74 -16.62 16.07
CA LEU A 122 -2.18 -17.31 14.82
C LEU A 122 -3.69 -17.19 14.49
N THR A 123 -4.49 -16.56 15.33
CA THR A 123 -5.91 -16.30 15.11
C THR A 123 -6.11 -14.96 14.40
N GLY A 124 -6.00 -14.92 13.06
CA GLY A 124 -6.42 -13.72 12.31
C GLY A 124 -5.84 -13.49 10.92
N ILE A 125 -5.55 -14.52 10.12
CA ILE A 125 -5.21 -14.29 8.70
C ILE A 125 -6.51 -14.01 7.94
N HIS A 126 -6.88 -12.74 7.83
CA HIS A 126 -7.77 -12.28 6.77
C HIS A 126 -6.90 -11.72 5.63
N ASP A 127 -6.13 -12.59 4.99
CA ASP A 127 -5.46 -12.27 3.72
C ASP A 127 -6.55 -12.03 2.66
N LYS A 128 -6.90 -10.76 2.43
CA LYS A 128 -7.79 -10.36 1.33
C LYS A 128 -7.04 -9.88 0.09
N ASN A 129 -5.72 -9.81 0.14
CA ASN A 129 -4.93 -9.23 -0.94
C ASN A 129 -3.83 -10.20 -1.40
N HIS A 130 -4.24 -11.26 -2.11
CA HIS A 130 -3.30 -12.00 -2.94
C HIS A 130 -3.29 -11.37 -4.34
N ILE A 131 -2.31 -10.51 -4.60
CA ILE A 131 -1.85 -10.26 -5.96
C ILE A 131 -0.78 -11.32 -6.20
N THR A 132 -1.14 -12.40 -6.91
CA THR A 132 -0.17 -13.36 -7.42
C THR A 132 0.64 -12.66 -8.51
N GLU A 133 1.88 -12.29 -8.25
CA GLU A 133 2.85 -12.13 -9.35
C GLU A 133 3.55 -13.48 -9.51
N GLU A 134 3.16 -14.24 -10.54
CA GLU A 134 3.83 -15.49 -10.88
C GLU A 134 5.27 -15.20 -11.35
N PRO A 135 6.31 -15.70 -10.65
CA PRO A 135 7.69 -15.26 -10.94
C PRO A 135 8.34 -15.92 -12.17
N TYR A 136 7.67 -16.83 -12.90
CA TYR A 136 8.38 -17.66 -13.88
C TYR A 136 7.50 -18.38 -14.92
N GLU A 137 6.82 -17.65 -15.82
CA GLU A 137 6.42 -18.23 -17.12
C GLU A 137 7.64 -18.22 -18.07
N VAL A 138 8.65 -19.03 -17.73
CA VAL A 138 9.77 -19.30 -18.64
C VAL A 138 9.34 -20.36 -19.62
N LYS A 139 9.01 -19.88 -20.82
CA LYS A 139 9.01 -20.56 -22.13
C LYS A 139 9.49 -22.01 -22.05
N VAL A 140 8.57 -22.93 -21.74
CA VAL A 140 8.83 -24.35 -21.80
C VAL A 140 8.94 -24.75 -23.28
N SER A 141 10.04 -25.38 -23.61
CA SER A 141 10.49 -25.77 -24.94
C SER A 141 9.40 -26.43 -25.80
N ARG A 142 9.26 -25.95 -27.04
CA ARG A 142 8.43 -26.52 -28.10
C ARG A 142 8.89 -27.94 -28.43
N THR A 143 8.04 -28.94 -28.27
CA THR A 143 8.27 -30.26 -28.88
C THR A 143 8.04 -30.15 -30.40
N VAL A 144 9.07 -30.51 -31.17
CA VAL A 144 8.96 -30.61 -32.63
C VAL A 144 8.12 -31.86 -32.94
N LEU A 145 6.92 -31.67 -33.49
CA LEU A 145 6.14 -32.76 -34.07
C LEU A 145 6.90 -33.30 -35.29
N LYS A 146 7.30 -34.57 -35.23
CA LYS A 146 7.77 -35.30 -36.42
C LYS A 146 6.58 -35.46 -37.37
N THR A 147 6.71 -34.94 -38.58
CA THR A 147 5.81 -35.28 -39.70
C THR A 147 6.15 -36.68 -40.19
N SER A 148 5.13 -37.52 -40.32
CA SER A 148 5.22 -38.82 -41.01
C SER A 148 5.14 -38.66 -42.54
N ARG A 149 5.58 -39.73 -43.26
CA ARG A 149 5.54 -40.03 -44.71
C ARG A 149 6.72 -39.50 -45.56
N SER A 150 7.29 -40.22 -46.54
CA SER A 150 7.00 -41.51 -47.21
C SER A 150 8.27 -42.00 -47.95
N GLY A 151 8.37 -43.31 -48.19
CA GLY A 151 9.24 -43.97 -49.18
C GLY A 151 9.17 -45.49 -48.93
N ASP A 152 8.76 -46.39 -49.82
CA ASP A 152 8.44 -46.35 -51.26
C ASP A 152 7.09 -47.05 -51.54
#